data_AF-A0A1B0DCL1-F1
#
_entry.id   AF-A0A1B0DCL1-F1
#
_cell.length_a   1.000
_cell.length_b   1.000
_cell.length_c   1.000
_cell.angle_alpha   90.00
_cell.angle_beta   90.00
_cell.angle_gamma   90.00
#
_symmetry.space_group_name_H-M   'P 1'
#
loop_
_entity.id
_entity.type
_entity.pdbx_description
1 polymer ?
#
loop_
_entity_poly.entity_id
_entity_poly.type
_entity_poly.pdbx_seq_one_letter_code
_entity_poly.pdbx_strand_id
1 'polypeptide(L)'
;MYFIIELMRIKFLLRILLNCDNKQYPSRTYQRGNYWVLENYVRATHGNINCYESITYTTHGDFTFLDNAIPLVKRWKAPVGMSLFAPGTDFKPTIDSIRYLRECTGEDGELLKKFMTFHIFFHADHIPLTVPSAESLLQEAFECPESPPYESFKHEKMFKTLKHLTYPINVGRNVARDAAITHFVFPSDIELYPSLNVVPNWK
;
A
#
# COMPACT_ATOMS: atom_id res chain seq x y z
N MET A 1 20.22 3.60 33.42
CA MET A 1 19.21 4.65 33.69
C MET A 1 19.49 5.92 32.87
N TYR A 2 20.71 6.47 32.90
CA TYR A 2 21.09 7.68 32.12
C TYR A 2 20.83 7.58 30.61
N PHE A 3 21.25 6.48 29.99
CA PHE A 3 21.11 6.27 28.53
C PHE A 3 19.66 6.27 28.05
N ILE A 4 18.73 5.76 28.86
CA ILE A 4 17.29 5.72 28.53
C ILE A 4 16.71 7.13 28.56
N ILE A 5 17.08 7.94 29.55
CA ILE A 5 16.62 9.33 29.70
C ILE A 5 17.12 10.18 28.51
N GLU A 6 18.36 9.99 28.11
CA GLU A 6 18.95 10.69 26.96
C GLU A 6 18.27 10.31 25.63
N LEU A 7 17.99 9.01 25.42
CA LEU A 7 17.26 8.54 24.25
C LEU A 7 15.82 9.09 24.19
N MET A 8 15.13 9.16 25.33
CA MET A 8 13.80 9.76 25.42
C MET A 8 13.83 11.26 25.10
N ARG A 9 14.87 11.96 25.55
CA ARG A 9 15.07 13.40 25.27
C ARG A 9 15.32 13.67 23.79
N ILE A 10 16.12 12.83 23.12
CA ILE A 10 16.37 12.92 21.68
C ILE A 10 15.09 12.71 20.88
N LYS A 11 14.30 11.67 21.21
CA LYS A 11 13.03 11.38 20.53
C LYS A 11 12.01 12.53 20.69
N PHE A 12 11.92 13.09 21.90
CA PHE A 12 11.05 14.24 22.16
C PHE A 12 11.49 15.48 21.37
N LEU A 13 12.81 15.77 21.34
CA LEU A 13 13.35 16.88 20.57
C LEU A 13 13.11 16.71 19.07
N LEU A 14 13.30 15.49 18.53
CA LEU A 14 13.07 15.19 17.12
C LEU A 14 11.62 15.46 16.71
N ARG A 15 10.65 15.06 17.55
CA ARG A 15 9.24 15.35 17.33
C ARG A 15 8.96 16.86 17.25
N ILE A 16 9.55 17.65 18.15
CA ILE A 16 9.41 19.11 18.17
C ILE A 16 10.04 19.73 16.91
N LEU A 17 11.26 19.32 16.56
CA LEU A 17 12.00 19.87 15.42
C LEU A 17 11.31 19.58 14.08
N LEU A 18 10.79 18.35 13.92
CA LEU A 18 10.05 17.95 12.72
C LEU A 18 8.61 18.47 12.70
N ASN A 19 8.12 18.99 13.84
CA ASN A 19 6.74 19.40 14.03
C ASN A 19 5.76 18.35 13.47
N CYS A 20 5.97 17.08 13.85
CA CYS A 20 5.17 15.96 13.34
C CYS A 20 4.35 15.30 14.44
N ASP A 21 3.18 14.80 14.04
CA ASP A 21 2.29 14.03 14.90
C ASP A 21 2.09 12.63 14.35
N ASN A 22 1.90 11.68 15.26
CA ASN A 22 1.55 10.32 14.91
C ASN A 22 0.19 10.32 14.23
N LYS A 23 0.13 9.80 13.01
CA LYS A 23 -1.12 9.74 12.26
C LYS A 23 -1.98 8.59 12.76
N GLN A 24 -3.28 8.83 12.81
CA GLN A 24 -4.27 7.78 12.91
C GLN A 24 -4.28 6.98 11.60
N TYR A 25 -4.44 5.65 11.71
CA TYR A 25 -4.37 4.73 10.58
C TYR A 25 -5.69 3.90 10.38
N PRO A 26 -6.86 4.56 10.27
CA PRO A 26 -8.13 3.89 10.00
C PRO A 26 -8.32 3.62 8.51
N SER A 27 -9.10 2.60 8.18
CA SER A 27 -9.67 2.43 6.85
C SER A 27 -10.74 3.50 6.61
N ARG A 28 -10.68 4.18 5.46
CA ARG A 28 -11.62 5.26 5.11
C ARG A 28 -12.04 5.16 3.66
N THR A 29 -13.30 5.50 3.39
CA THR A 29 -13.80 5.68 2.04
C THR A 29 -14.18 7.14 1.85
N TYR A 30 -13.64 7.78 0.81
CA TYR A 30 -13.95 9.17 0.49
C TYR A 30 -13.83 9.43 -1.00
N GLN A 31 -14.37 10.56 -1.43
CA GLN A 31 -14.27 11.03 -2.80
C GLN A 31 -13.16 12.08 -2.94
N ARG A 32 -12.34 11.94 -3.98
CA ARG A 32 -11.25 12.87 -4.35
C ARG A 32 -11.43 13.31 -5.80
N GLY A 33 -12.09 14.45 -6.00
CA GLY A 33 -12.53 14.86 -7.33
C GLY A 33 -13.48 13.81 -7.93
N ASN A 34 -13.16 13.29 -9.11
CA ASN A 34 -13.99 12.28 -9.78
C ASN A 34 -13.60 10.83 -9.42
N TYR A 35 -12.90 10.61 -8.31
CA TYR A 35 -12.44 9.28 -7.90
C TYR A 35 -12.95 8.92 -6.51
N TRP A 36 -13.43 7.69 -6.36
CA TRP A 36 -13.62 7.07 -5.06
C TRP A 36 -12.30 6.45 -4.60
N VAL A 37 -11.96 6.66 -3.33
CA VAL A 37 -10.74 6.16 -2.70
C VAL A 37 -11.13 5.33 -1.48
N LEU A 38 -10.71 4.07 -1.49
CA LEU A 38 -10.67 3.15 -0.36
C LEU A 38 -9.27 3.22 0.24
N GLU A 39 -9.07 4.16 1.16
CA GLU A 39 -7.80 4.38 1.82
C GLU A 39 -7.59 3.36 2.95
N ASN A 40 -6.36 2.84 3.07
CA ASN A 40 -6.00 1.83 4.05
C ASN A 40 -6.97 0.64 3.97
N TYR A 41 -7.31 0.23 2.74
CA TYR A 41 -8.29 -0.82 2.51
C TYR A 41 -7.76 -2.14 3.06
N VAL A 42 -6.61 -2.62 2.56
CA VAL A 42 -5.89 -3.74 3.17
C VAL A 42 -4.71 -3.21 3.96
N ARG A 43 -4.79 -3.28 5.29
CA ARG A 43 -3.80 -2.69 6.20
C ARG A 43 -2.63 -3.63 6.51
N ALA A 44 -1.46 -3.02 6.68
CA ALA A 44 -0.29 -3.68 7.23
C ALA A 44 -0.44 -3.93 8.74
N THR A 45 0.28 -4.92 9.27
CA THR A 45 0.19 -5.37 10.67
C THR A 45 1.31 -4.84 11.57
N HIS A 46 2.11 -3.88 11.10
CA HIS A 46 3.22 -3.29 11.89
C HIS A 46 2.77 -2.53 13.16
N GLY A 47 1.48 -2.28 13.36
CA GLY A 47 0.96 -1.51 14.50
C GLY A 47 1.22 -0.01 14.37
N ASN A 48 1.26 0.70 15.50
CA ASN A 48 1.49 2.15 15.50
C ASN A 48 2.96 2.47 15.23
N ILE A 49 3.20 3.40 14.32
CA ILE A 49 4.54 3.91 13.99
C ILE A 49 4.60 5.40 14.32
N ASN A 50 5.62 5.82 15.05
CA ASN A 50 5.84 7.22 15.35
C ASN A 50 6.23 7.98 14.07
N CYS A 51 5.74 9.21 13.91
CA CYS A 51 5.92 9.97 12.68
C CYS A 51 7.40 10.11 12.25
N TYR A 52 8.33 10.14 13.20
CA TYR A 52 9.76 10.37 12.95
C TYR A 52 10.63 9.10 12.92
N GLU A 53 10.08 7.91 13.17
CA GLU A 53 10.91 6.72 13.42
C GLU A 53 11.20 5.86 12.18
N SER A 54 10.55 6.19 11.05
CA SER A 54 10.72 5.45 9.80
C SER A 54 10.41 6.34 8.59
N ILE A 55 10.56 5.75 7.41
CA ILE A 55 10.22 6.35 6.12
C ILE A 55 9.17 5.46 5.46
N THR A 56 8.06 6.05 5.00
CA THR A 56 7.04 5.32 4.25
C THR A 56 7.39 5.37 2.77
N TYR A 57 7.59 4.21 2.15
CA TYR A 57 7.68 4.11 0.69
C TYR A 57 6.27 4.26 0.11
N THR A 58 6.10 5.15 -0.85
CA THR A 58 4.79 5.40 -1.46
C THR A 58 4.87 5.11 -2.95
N THR A 59 3.92 4.31 -3.42
CA THR A 59 3.89 3.87 -4.79
C THR A 59 2.46 3.71 -5.30
N HIS A 60 2.32 3.44 -6.58
CA HIS A 60 1.03 3.32 -7.23
C HIS A 60 1.13 2.35 -8.41
N GLY A 61 -0.01 1.84 -8.84
CA GLY A 61 -0.11 0.92 -9.96
C GLY A 61 -1.56 0.57 -10.24
N ASP A 62 -1.71 -0.48 -11.01
CA ASP A 62 -2.86 -1.37 -10.95
C ASP A 62 -2.35 -2.76 -10.59
N PHE A 63 -3.24 -3.74 -10.59
CA PHE A 63 -2.88 -5.07 -10.11
C PHE A 63 -1.81 -5.76 -10.97
N THR A 64 -1.57 -5.36 -12.22
CA THR A 64 -0.54 -6.01 -13.06
C THR A 64 0.89 -5.68 -12.65
N PHE A 65 1.09 -4.71 -11.75
CA PHE A 65 2.40 -4.34 -11.19
C PHE A 65 2.71 -5.05 -9.87
N LEU A 66 1.84 -5.96 -9.41
CA LEU A 66 1.97 -6.60 -8.10
C LEU A 66 3.08 -7.67 -8.04
N ASP A 67 3.62 -8.09 -9.18
CA ASP A 67 4.86 -8.88 -9.29
C ASP A 67 6.04 -8.20 -8.57
N ASN A 68 6.04 -6.86 -8.57
CA ASN A 68 7.09 -6.05 -7.94
C ASN A 68 6.96 -5.93 -6.41
N ALA A 69 5.83 -6.35 -5.83
CA ALA A 69 5.55 -6.13 -4.41
C ALA A 69 6.51 -6.89 -3.48
N ILE A 70 6.78 -8.16 -3.78
CA ILE A 70 7.68 -9.01 -2.96
C ILE A 70 9.13 -8.49 -3.01
N PRO A 71 9.74 -8.25 -4.19
CA PRO A 71 11.07 -7.65 -4.27
C PRO A 71 11.18 -6.33 -3.50
N LEU A 72 10.16 -5.48 -3.59
CA LEU A 72 10.13 -4.19 -2.91
C LEU A 72 10.14 -4.35 -1.39
N VAL A 73 9.21 -5.12 -0.80
CA VAL A 73 9.13 -5.25 0.66
C VAL A 73 10.35 -5.95 1.26
N LYS A 74 10.94 -6.91 0.52
CA LYS A 74 12.19 -7.57 0.92
C LYS A 74 13.37 -6.60 1.04
N ARG A 75 13.45 -5.61 0.15
CA ARG A 75 14.52 -4.61 0.16
C ARG A 75 14.25 -3.47 1.14
N TRP A 76 12.99 -3.03 1.20
CA TRP A 76 12.60 -1.86 2.00
C TRP A 76 12.50 -2.14 3.49
N LYS A 77 11.82 -3.25 3.88
CA LYS A 77 11.64 -3.69 5.29
C LYS A 77 11.14 -2.58 6.24
N ALA A 78 10.29 -1.71 5.75
CA ALA A 78 9.68 -0.58 6.44
C ALA A 78 8.29 -0.31 5.84
N PRO A 79 7.48 0.65 6.34
CA PRO A 79 6.12 0.86 5.84
C PRO A 79 6.08 1.17 4.33
N VAL A 80 5.14 0.53 3.64
CA VAL A 80 4.85 0.74 2.22
C VAL A 80 3.37 1.05 2.05
N GLY A 81 3.04 2.14 1.36
CA GLY A 81 1.68 2.47 0.92
C GLY A 81 1.57 2.39 -0.59
N MET A 82 0.73 1.50 -1.12
CA MET A 82 0.50 1.34 -2.55
C MET A 82 -0.94 1.68 -2.94
N SER A 83 -1.12 2.62 -3.87
CA SER A 83 -2.43 2.94 -4.44
C SER A 83 -2.68 2.21 -5.74
N LEU A 84 -3.74 1.39 -5.79
CA LEU A 84 -4.11 0.57 -6.92
C LEU A 84 -5.34 1.14 -7.64
N PHE A 85 -5.20 1.43 -8.93
CA PHE A 85 -6.33 1.82 -9.77
C PHE A 85 -7.07 0.58 -10.24
N ALA A 86 -8.33 0.45 -9.84
CA ALA A 86 -9.13 -0.77 -10.07
C ALA A 86 -10.59 -0.45 -10.47
N PRO A 87 -10.82 0.14 -11.66
CA PRO A 87 -12.14 0.49 -12.14
C PRO A 87 -12.97 -0.73 -12.55
N GLY A 88 -14.28 -0.68 -12.30
CA GLY A 88 -15.23 -1.68 -12.79
C GLY A 88 -14.82 -3.11 -12.43
N THR A 89 -14.63 -3.96 -13.45
CA THR A 89 -14.28 -5.37 -13.26
C THR A 89 -12.81 -5.60 -12.89
N ASP A 90 -11.94 -4.58 -12.94
CA ASP A 90 -10.54 -4.70 -12.49
C ASP A 90 -10.42 -4.82 -10.97
N PHE A 91 -11.48 -4.47 -10.24
CA PHE A 91 -11.52 -4.57 -8.78
C PHE A 91 -11.31 -5.99 -8.27
N LYS A 92 -12.01 -7.00 -8.84
CA LYS A 92 -11.91 -8.38 -8.37
C LYS A 92 -10.49 -8.96 -8.56
N PRO A 93 -9.86 -8.90 -9.75
CA PRO A 93 -8.47 -9.32 -9.92
C PRO A 93 -7.50 -8.59 -9.00
N THR A 94 -7.75 -7.31 -8.71
CA THR A 94 -6.95 -6.55 -7.73
C THR A 94 -7.02 -7.17 -6.33
N ILE A 95 -8.22 -7.50 -5.85
CA ILE A 95 -8.39 -8.16 -4.55
C ILE A 95 -7.77 -9.55 -4.55
N ASP A 96 -8.04 -10.36 -5.57
CA ASP A 96 -7.51 -11.73 -5.66
C ASP A 96 -5.96 -11.72 -5.69
N SER A 97 -5.35 -10.75 -6.39
CA SER A 97 -3.89 -10.58 -6.40
C SER A 97 -3.33 -10.20 -5.04
N ILE A 98 -3.98 -9.28 -4.31
CA ILE A 98 -3.55 -8.92 -2.95
C ILE A 98 -3.66 -10.15 -2.01
N ARG A 99 -4.75 -10.92 -2.11
CA ARG A 99 -4.94 -12.15 -1.32
C ARG A 99 -3.90 -13.20 -1.66
N TYR A 100 -3.63 -13.42 -2.95
CA TYR A 100 -2.57 -14.33 -3.40
C TYR A 100 -1.22 -13.95 -2.80
N LEU A 101 -0.84 -12.67 -2.93
CA LEU A 101 0.41 -12.16 -2.39
C LEU A 101 0.54 -12.39 -0.89
N ARG A 102 -0.54 -12.22 -0.12
CA ARG A 102 -0.52 -12.34 1.34
C ARG A 102 -0.62 -13.79 1.84
N GLU A 103 -1.43 -14.63 1.21
CA GLU A 103 -1.75 -15.96 1.73
C GLU A 103 -1.03 -17.11 1.03
N CYS A 104 -0.56 -16.92 -0.21
CA CYS A 104 -0.04 -18.01 -1.05
C CYS A 104 1.48 -18.01 -1.22
N THR A 105 2.19 -17.01 -0.70
CA THR A 105 3.63 -16.82 -0.94
C THR A 105 4.51 -17.10 0.28
N GLY A 106 3.95 -17.75 1.31
CA GLY A 106 4.69 -18.19 2.50
C GLY A 106 5.33 -17.03 3.27
N GLU A 107 6.63 -17.12 3.54
CA GLU A 107 7.38 -16.10 4.29
C GLU A 107 7.33 -14.71 3.64
N ASP A 108 7.23 -14.66 2.30
CA ASP A 108 7.13 -13.41 1.56
C ASP A 108 5.78 -12.72 1.81
N GLY A 109 4.72 -13.52 1.95
CA GLY A 109 3.39 -13.05 2.30
C GLY A 109 3.34 -12.46 3.70
N GLU A 110 4.12 -13.01 4.64
CA GLU A 110 4.25 -12.43 5.98
C GLU A 110 4.98 -11.08 5.97
N LEU A 111 5.97 -10.88 5.10
CA LEU A 111 6.59 -9.56 4.90
C LEU A 111 5.58 -8.55 4.34
N LEU A 112 4.77 -8.95 3.37
CA LEU A 112 3.71 -8.12 2.80
C LEU A 112 2.66 -7.76 3.86
N LYS A 113 2.15 -8.74 4.61
CA LYS A 113 1.23 -8.53 5.74
C LYS A 113 1.80 -7.53 6.74
N LYS A 114 3.09 -7.62 7.03
CA LYS A 114 3.76 -6.76 8.01
C LYS A 114 3.96 -5.32 7.54
N PHE A 115 4.35 -5.12 6.29
CA PHE A 115 4.87 -3.83 5.84
C PHE A 115 3.99 -3.10 4.82
N MET A 116 3.15 -3.81 4.06
CA MET A 116 2.48 -3.23 2.90
C MET A 116 1.00 -2.95 3.16
N THR A 117 0.62 -1.71 2.90
CA THR A 117 -0.75 -1.20 2.92
C THR A 117 -1.22 -0.97 1.50
N PHE A 118 -2.43 -1.44 1.20
CA PHE A 118 -3.05 -1.22 -0.10
C PHE A 118 -4.22 -0.26 0.01
N HIS A 119 -4.19 0.77 -0.82
CA HIS A 119 -5.29 1.69 -1.09
C HIS A 119 -5.85 1.32 -2.46
N ILE A 120 -7.16 1.41 -2.65
CA ILE A 120 -7.80 1.13 -3.93
C ILE A 120 -8.58 2.35 -4.36
N PHE A 121 -8.51 2.72 -5.64
CA PHE A 121 -9.29 3.83 -6.16
C PHE A 121 -9.81 3.55 -7.57
N PHE A 122 -10.91 4.19 -7.92
CA PHE A 122 -11.57 4.04 -9.22
C PHE A 122 -12.37 5.30 -9.56
N HIS A 123 -12.61 5.53 -10.85
CA HIS A 123 -13.39 6.69 -11.31
C HIS A 123 -14.85 6.56 -10.87
N ALA A 124 -15.51 7.68 -10.58
CA ALA A 124 -16.91 7.72 -10.13
C ALA A 124 -17.90 7.17 -11.17
N ASP A 125 -17.54 7.20 -12.46
CA ASP A 125 -18.35 6.61 -13.55
C ASP A 125 -18.11 5.10 -13.71
N HIS A 126 -17.14 4.53 -13.00
CA HIS A 126 -16.68 3.15 -13.16
C HIS A 126 -16.56 2.44 -11.81
N ILE A 127 -17.60 2.58 -11.00
CA ILE A 127 -17.70 1.95 -9.67
C ILE A 127 -17.84 0.42 -9.84
N PRO A 128 -17.06 -0.39 -9.10
CA PRO A 128 -17.24 -1.83 -9.06
C PRO A 128 -18.64 -2.22 -8.60
N LEU A 129 -19.21 -3.29 -9.16
CA LEU A 129 -20.56 -3.77 -8.80
C LEU A 129 -20.69 -4.06 -7.30
N THR A 130 -19.63 -4.58 -6.69
CA THR A 130 -19.56 -4.91 -5.28
C THR A 130 -18.23 -4.44 -4.71
N VAL A 131 -18.28 -3.73 -3.60
CA VAL A 131 -17.11 -3.32 -2.82
C VAL A 131 -17.26 -3.89 -1.40
N PRO A 132 -16.82 -5.13 -1.15
CA PRO A 132 -16.89 -5.73 0.18
C PRO A 132 -16.02 -4.94 1.18
N SER A 133 -16.27 -5.12 2.48
CA SER A 133 -15.36 -4.56 3.48
C SER A 133 -14.05 -5.36 3.45
N ALA A 134 -12.93 -4.69 3.71
CA ALA A 134 -11.66 -5.40 3.79
C ALA A 134 -11.65 -6.42 4.94
N GLU A 135 -12.38 -6.16 6.02
CA GLU A 135 -12.49 -7.09 7.14
C GLU A 135 -13.16 -8.40 6.72
N SER A 136 -14.27 -8.35 5.96
CA SER A 136 -14.93 -9.58 5.49
C SER A 136 -14.02 -10.37 4.56
N LEU A 137 -13.35 -9.69 3.63
CA LEU A 137 -12.42 -10.31 2.68
C LEU A 137 -11.26 -11.05 3.37
N LEU A 138 -10.78 -10.54 4.49
CA LEU A 138 -9.66 -11.12 5.24
C LEU A 138 -10.07 -12.25 6.18
N GLN A 139 -11.36 -12.36 6.51
CA GLN A 139 -11.91 -13.48 7.29
C GLN A 139 -12.26 -14.69 6.42
N GLU A 140 -12.57 -14.46 5.14
CA GLU A 140 -12.86 -15.54 4.19
C GLU A 140 -11.60 -16.37 3.89
N ALA A 141 -11.77 -17.69 3.80
CA ALA A 141 -10.73 -18.57 3.30
C ALA A 141 -10.37 -18.20 1.85
N PHE A 142 -9.09 -18.27 1.50
CA PHE A 142 -8.60 -18.02 0.14
C PHE A 142 -7.99 -19.30 -0.42
N GLU A 143 -8.52 -19.75 -1.55
CA GLU A 143 -7.91 -20.85 -2.31
C GLU A 143 -6.80 -20.28 -3.18
N CYS A 144 -5.58 -20.78 -2.98
CA CYS A 144 -4.43 -20.33 -3.74
C CYS A 144 -4.46 -20.90 -5.17
N PRO A 145 -4.68 -20.06 -6.21
CA PRO A 145 -4.53 -20.53 -7.58
C PRO A 145 -3.09 -20.95 -7.87
N GLU A 146 -2.89 -21.83 -8.85
CA GLU A 146 -1.55 -22.27 -9.26
C GLU A 146 -0.70 -21.13 -9.81
N SER A 147 -1.33 -20.15 -10.48
CA SER A 147 -0.66 -18.98 -11.05
C SER A 147 -1.17 -17.68 -10.41
N PRO A 148 -0.31 -16.67 -10.25
CA PRO A 148 -0.72 -15.39 -9.67
C PRO A 148 -1.79 -14.70 -10.53
N PRO A 149 -2.87 -14.15 -9.94
CA PRO A 149 -3.89 -13.43 -10.71
C PRO A 149 -3.34 -12.18 -11.42
N TYR A 150 -2.28 -11.56 -10.89
CA TYR A 150 -1.65 -10.39 -11.51
C TYR A 150 -0.81 -10.70 -12.76
N GLU A 151 -0.35 -11.94 -12.92
CA GLU A 151 0.41 -12.40 -14.10
C GLU A 151 -0.48 -13.08 -15.13
N SER A 152 -1.43 -13.89 -14.67
CA SER A 152 -2.29 -14.70 -15.54
C SER A 152 -3.36 -13.90 -16.28
N PHE A 153 -3.69 -12.70 -15.79
CA PHE A 153 -4.73 -11.86 -16.39
C PHE A 153 -4.21 -11.10 -17.62
N LYS A 154 -4.89 -11.27 -18.75
CA LYS A 154 -4.52 -10.62 -20.01
C LYS A 154 -4.84 -9.12 -20.01
N HIS A 155 -3.86 -8.30 -20.38
CA HIS A 155 -4.00 -6.84 -20.38
C HIS A 155 -5.17 -6.34 -21.26
N GLU A 156 -5.43 -7.02 -22.38
CA GLU A 156 -6.51 -6.68 -23.31
C GLU A 156 -7.90 -6.92 -22.70
N LYS A 157 -8.00 -7.72 -21.64
CA LYS A 157 -9.25 -8.01 -20.93
C LYS A 157 -9.51 -7.08 -19.75
N MET A 158 -8.57 -6.21 -19.40
CA MET A 158 -8.75 -5.27 -18.28
C MET A 158 -9.84 -4.26 -18.62
N PHE A 159 -10.68 -3.94 -17.64
CA PHE A 159 -11.75 -2.95 -17.77
C PHE A 159 -11.21 -1.61 -18.27
N LYS A 160 -10.10 -1.13 -17.67
CA LYS A 160 -9.48 0.13 -18.10
C LYS A 160 -9.07 0.09 -19.58
N THR A 161 -8.60 -1.05 -20.07
CA THR A 161 -8.15 -1.22 -21.46
C THR A 161 -9.34 -1.27 -22.41
N LEU A 162 -10.35 -2.08 -22.07
CA LEU A 162 -11.60 -2.22 -22.84
C LEU A 162 -12.40 -0.92 -22.93
N LYS A 163 -12.30 -0.05 -21.91
CA LYS A 163 -12.97 1.25 -21.86
C LYS A 163 -12.05 2.42 -22.24
N HIS A 164 -10.83 2.15 -22.68
CA HIS A 164 -9.83 3.17 -23.06
C HIS A 164 -9.62 4.25 -21.98
N LEU A 165 -9.62 3.86 -20.70
CA LEU A 165 -9.48 4.77 -19.58
C LEU A 165 -8.03 5.23 -19.44
N THR A 166 -7.84 6.53 -19.22
CA THR A 166 -6.55 7.08 -18.86
C THR A 166 -6.18 6.68 -17.42
N TYR A 167 -4.97 6.16 -17.24
CA TYR A 167 -4.45 5.83 -15.92
C TYR A 167 -4.20 7.11 -15.09
N PRO A 168 -4.86 7.31 -13.93
CA PRO A 168 -4.78 8.56 -13.18
C PRO A 168 -3.56 8.60 -12.25
N ILE A 169 -2.35 8.65 -12.83
CA ILE A 169 -1.08 8.54 -12.09
C ILE A 169 -0.97 9.52 -10.91
N ASN A 170 -1.37 10.78 -11.12
CA ASN A 170 -1.29 11.82 -10.10
C ASN A 170 -2.30 11.59 -8.95
N VAL A 171 -3.40 10.88 -9.20
CA VAL A 171 -4.34 10.51 -8.13
C VAL A 171 -3.68 9.44 -7.26
N GLY A 172 -3.15 8.37 -7.87
CA GLY A 172 -2.48 7.29 -7.15
C GLY A 172 -1.30 7.77 -6.30
N ARG A 173 -0.41 8.59 -6.87
CA ARG A 173 0.73 9.19 -6.13
C ARG A 173 0.28 9.95 -4.88
N ASN A 174 -0.74 10.78 -5.03
CA ASN A 174 -1.23 11.59 -3.93
C ASN A 174 -1.98 10.77 -2.87
N VAL A 175 -2.78 9.77 -3.26
CA VAL A 175 -3.47 8.89 -2.30
C VAL A 175 -2.44 8.18 -1.41
N ALA A 176 -1.39 7.60 -2.01
CA ALA A 176 -0.34 6.92 -1.25
C ALA A 176 0.43 7.89 -0.35
N ARG A 177 0.77 9.08 -0.86
CA ARG A 177 1.50 10.11 -0.11
C ARG A 177 0.69 10.66 1.06
N ASP A 178 -0.57 11.02 0.84
CA ASP A 178 -1.41 11.66 1.85
C ASP A 178 -1.71 10.67 2.99
N ALA A 179 -1.87 9.38 2.65
CA ALA A 179 -2.09 8.29 3.59
C ALA A 179 -0.82 7.76 4.28
N ALA A 180 0.37 8.22 3.88
CA ALA A 180 1.63 7.80 4.50
C ALA A 180 1.62 8.11 6.01
N ILE A 181 2.03 7.14 6.83
CA ILE A 181 1.93 7.19 8.29
C ILE A 181 3.12 7.89 8.97
N THR A 182 4.24 8.03 8.25
CA THR A 182 5.45 8.72 8.71
C THR A 182 5.53 10.14 8.16
N HIS A 183 6.33 10.98 8.81
CA HIS A 183 6.69 12.32 8.34
C HIS A 183 7.56 12.25 7.08
N PHE A 184 8.54 11.34 7.06
CA PHE A 184 9.39 11.12 5.90
C PHE A 184 8.70 10.17 4.90
N VAL A 185 8.64 10.59 3.64
CA VAL A 185 8.01 9.84 2.57
C VAL A 185 8.99 9.65 1.42
N PHE A 186 9.07 8.44 0.89
CA PHE A 186 9.88 8.10 -0.27
C PHE A 186 8.95 7.72 -1.44
N PRO A 187 8.58 8.66 -2.32
CA PRO A 187 7.77 8.38 -3.49
C PRO A 187 8.60 7.75 -4.60
N SER A 188 8.19 6.60 -5.09
CA SER A 188 8.86 5.92 -6.20
C SER A 188 7.92 4.95 -6.91
N ASP A 189 8.08 4.81 -8.22
CA ASP A 189 7.36 3.83 -9.01
C ASP A 189 7.80 2.42 -8.58
N ILE A 190 6.87 1.45 -8.55
CA ILE A 190 7.06 0.16 -7.84
C ILE A 190 8.16 -0.72 -8.46
N GLU A 191 8.43 -0.55 -9.75
CA GLU A 191 9.49 -1.22 -10.50
C GLU A 191 10.90 -0.65 -10.21
N LEU A 192 10.97 0.51 -9.55
CA LEU A 192 12.23 1.15 -9.18
C LEU A 192 12.62 0.75 -7.75
N TYR A 193 13.30 -0.37 -7.65
CA TYR A 193 13.72 -0.92 -6.35
C TYR A 193 14.78 -0.04 -5.67
N PRO A 194 14.61 0.30 -4.39
CA PRO A 194 15.62 1.05 -3.64
C PRO A 194 16.89 0.22 -3.44
N SER A 195 18.00 0.92 -3.21
CA SER A 195 19.25 0.30 -2.76
C SER A 195 19.04 -0.48 -1.46
N LEU A 196 19.86 -1.50 -1.22
CA LEU A 196 19.77 -2.31 -0.01
C LEU A 196 20.04 -1.46 1.23
N ASN A 197 19.30 -1.76 2.30
CA ASN A 197 19.51 -1.21 3.65
C ASN A 197 19.30 0.30 3.82
N VAL A 198 18.55 0.95 2.93
CA VAL A 198 18.24 2.40 3.04
C VAL A 198 17.57 2.74 4.38
N VAL A 199 16.57 1.98 4.82
CA VAL A 199 15.89 2.23 6.11
C VAL A 199 16.61 1.59 7.31
N PRO A 200 17.11 0.33 7.25
CA PRO A 200 17.91 -0.23 8.34
C PRO A 200 19.10 0.64 8.79
N ASN A 201 19.73 1.37 7.86
CA ASN A 201 20.86 2.26 8.14
C ASN A 201 20.46 3.71 8.43
N TRP A 202 19.17 4.02 8.50
CA TRP A 202 18.65 5.38 8.76
C TRP A 202 18.73 5.80 10.24
N LYS A 203 19.08 4.88 11.15
CA LYS A 203 19.03 5.08 12.60
C LYS A 203 20.28 5.72 13.19
#